data_AF-B0E392-F1
#
_entry.id   AF-B0E392-F1
#
_cell.length_a   1.000
_cell.length_b   1.000
_cell.length_c   1.000
_cell.angle_alpha   90.00
_cell.angle_beta   90.00
_cell.angle_gamma   90.00
#
_symmetry.space_group_name_H-M   'P 1'
#
loop_
_entity.id
_entity.type
_entity.pdbx_description
1 polymer ?
#
loop_
_entity_poly.entity_id
_entity_poly.type
_entity_poly.pdbx_seq_one_letter_code
_entity_poly.pdbx_strand_id
1 'polypeptide(L)'
;MREFISVVIGRTDKRTRAFEGVLVGTLRNISSWLVQAASLSSSSGSGIHPSIPRLFTVSHLPGVMYAFLSHTLGAERDWVVHSEVYVALMDMVKHLSSSSVAGVVKEPVRRVEESCGVQAWMWDWGEVVWVREGEADGQEGRSLGDAVKRLERHWQGLERYGNRFKFAAMAEKIEMLCEGISYLLFQQLVGG
;
A
#
# COMPACT_ATOMS: atom_id res chain seq x y z
N MET A 1 0.89 -4.05 14.53
CA MET A 1 0.27 -3.52 13.28
C MET A 1 -0.34 -4.58 12.37
N ARG A 2 0.32 -5.73 12.09
CA ARG A 2 -0.27 -6.80 11.26
C ARG A 2 -1.56 -7.39 11.85
N GLU A 3 -1.62 -7.57 13.17
CA GLU A 3 -2.82 -8.06 13.86
C GLU A 3 -3.98 -7.07 13.75
N PHE A 4 -3.71 -5.77 13.93
CA PHE A 4 -4.71 -4.71 13.72
C PHE A 4 -5.24 -4.71 12.28
N ILE A 5 -4.36 -4.82 11.29
CA ILE A 5 -4.77 -4.87 9.88
C ILE A 5 -5.53 -6.16 9.58
N SER A 6 -5.16 -7.29 10.17
CA SER A 6 -5.94 -8.52 10.08
C SER A 6 -7.33 -8.40 10.71
N VAL A 7 -7.46 -7.63 11.80
CA VAL A 7 -8.74 -7.34 12.45
C VAL A 7 -9.58 -6.37 11.62
N VAL A 8 -8.96 -5.35 11.02
CA VAL A 8 -9.62 -4.39 10.11
C VAL A 8 -10.12 -5.13 8.87
N ILE A 9 -9.27 -5.93 8.21
CA ILE A 9 -9.65 -6.70 7.02
C ILE A 9 -10.74 -7.75 7.36
N GLY A 10 -10.62 -8.41 8.52
CA GLY A 10 -11.57 -9.44 8.95
C GLY A 10 -12.91 -8.93 9.49
N ARG A 11 -13.09 -7.62 9.73
CA ARG A 11 -14.32 -7.04 10.29
C ARG A 11 -14.88 -5.93 9.42
N THR A 12 -16.15 -6.05 9.03
CA THR A 12 -16.87 -5.03 8.26
C THR A 12 -17.75 -4.13 9.15
N ASP A 13 -17.23 -3.72 10.31
CA ASP A 13 -17.98 -2.87 11.24
C ASP A 13 -17.90 -1.36 10.89
N LYS A 14 -18.69 -0.53 11.59
CA LYS A 14 -18.75 0.92 11.33
C LYS A 14 -17.40 1.61 11.56
N ARG A 15 -16.57 1.10 12.48
CA ARG A 15 -15.26 1.69 12.80
C ARG A 15 -14.25 1.34 11.71
N THR A 16 -14.30 0.10 11.19
CA THR A 16 -13.50 -0.30 10.03
C THR A 16 -13.81 0.57 8.82
N ARG A 17 -15.09 0.78 8.48
CA ARG A 17 -15.45 1.62 7.32
C ARG A 17 -15.01 3.08 7.45
N ALA A 18 -15.06 3.64 8.66
CA ALA A 18 -14.57 4.99 8.90
C ALA A 18 -13.04 5.07 8.70
N PHE A 19 -12.31 4.07 9.18
CA PHE A 19 -10.87 3.96 8.95
C PHE A 19 -10.55 3.81 7.46
N GLU A 20 -11.26 2.92 6.74
CA GLU A 20 -11.09 2.73 5.30
C GLU A 20 -11.34 4.02 4.53
N GLY A 21 -12.39 4.77 4.86
CA GLY A 21 -12.69 6.06 4.23
C GLY A 21 -11.56 7.08 4.43
N VAL A 22 -11.03 7.18 5.65
CA VAL A 22 -9.87 8.06 5.93
C VAL A 22 -8.64 7.60 5.16
N LEU A 23 -8.34 6.30 5.19
CA LEU A 23 -7.19 5.72 4.50
C LEU A 23 -7.27 5.97 2.99
N VAL A 24 -8.39 5.65 2.35
CA VAL A 24 -8.63 5.90 0.91
C VAL A 24 -8.49 7.39 0.59
N GLY A 25 -9.07 8.27 1.42
CA GLY A 25 -8.95 9.72 1.25
C GLY A 25 -7.49 10.18 1.31
N THR A 26 -6.73 9.72 2.30
CA THR A 26 -5.30 10.03 2.43
C THR A 26 -4.49 9.51 1.24
N LEU A 27 -4.70 8.26 0.83
CA LEU A 27 -4.00 7.65 -0.32
C LEU A 27 -4.26 8.44 -1.60
N ARG A 28 -5.52 8.79 -1.89
CA ARG A 28 -5.89 9.57 -3.08
C ARG A 28 -5.31 10.98 -3.08
N ASN A 29 -5.32 11.65 -1.93
CA ASN A 29 -4.72 12.98 -1.80
C ASN A 29 -3.21 12.94 -2.07
N ILE A 30 -2.52 11.94 -1.53
CA ILE A 30 -1.09 11.74 -1.76
C ILE A 30 -0.82 11.41 -3.23
N SER A 31 -1.58 10.48 -3.83
CA SER A 31 -1.46 10.15 -5.27
C SER A 31 -1.64 11.39 -6.15
N SER A 32 -2.69 12.19 -5.89
CA SER A 32 -2.93 13.43 -6.63
C SER A 32 -1.77 14.41 -6.51
N TRP A 33 -1.24 14.58 -5.29
CA TRP A 33 -0.08 15.42 -5.04
C TRP A 33 1.16 14.92 -5.80
N LEU A 34 1.42 13.61 -5.83
CA LEU A 34 2.54 13.01 -6.57
C LEU A 34 2.44 13.27 -8.08
N VAL A 35 1.24 13.13 -8.65
CA VAL A 35 0.99 13.40 -10.08
C VAL A 35 1.20 14.88 -10.40
N GLN A 36 0.69 15.78 -9.57
CA GLN A 36 0.89 17.22 -9.73
C GLN A 36 2.36 17.59 -9.63
N ALA A 37 3.08 17.03 -8.65
CA ALA A 37 4.50 17.29 -8.47
C ALA A 37 5.35 16.79 -9.65
N ALA A 38 5.01 15.63 -10.23
CA ALA A 38 5.66 15.13 -11.44
C ALA A 38 5.41 16.05 -12.66
N SER A 39 4.20 16.60 -12.77
CA SER A 39 3.82 17.51 -13.85
C SER A 39 4.57 18.85 -13.76
N LEU A 40 4.68 19.41 -12.55
CA LEU A 40 5.40 20.66 -12.29
C LEU A 40 6.92 20.53 -12.43
N SER A 41 7.47 19.36 -12.08
CA SER A 41 8.90 19.06 -12.28
C SER A 41 9.30 19.13 -13.75
N SER A 42 8.38 18.81 -14.65
CA SER A 42 8.59 18.82 -16.11
C SER A 42 8.58 20.24 -16.70
N SER A 43 7.95 21.22 -16.03
CA SER A 43 7.79 22.59 -16.54
C SER A 43 8.73 23.62 -15.92
N SER A 44 9.23 23.38 -14.69
CA SER A 44 9.81 24.46 -13.89
C SER A 44 11.11 24.10 -13.17
N GLY A 45 11.67 22.89 -13.35
CA GLY A 45 12.91 22.46 -12.67
C GLY A 45 12.80 22.31 -11.15
N SER A 46 11.67 22.70 -10.55
CA SER A 46 11.33 22.52 -9.14
C SER A 46 10.84 21.10 -8.93
N GLY A 47 11.77 20.18 -8.77
CA GLY A 47 11.49 18.78 -8.42
C GLY A 47 10.81 18.63 -7.05
N ILE A 48 10.28 17.43 -6.79
CA ILE A 48 9.90 17.02 -5.43
C ILE A 48 11.08 17.28 -4.48
N HIS A 49 10.84 17.99 -3.38
CA HIS A 49 11.88 18.32 -2.40
C HIS A 49 12.53 17.02 -1.87
N PRO A 50 13.86 16.93 -1.73
CA PRO A 50 14.58 15.70 -1.40
C PRO A 50 14.21 15.12 -0.02
N SER A 51 13.62 15.90 0.89
CA SER A 51 13.11 15.38 2.16
C SER A 51 11.85 14.52 2.03
N ILE A 52 11.07 14.67 0.95
CA ILE A 52 9.80 13.96 0.78
C ILE A 52 9.99 12.43 0.71
N PRO A 53 10.87 11.86 -0.13
CA PRO A 53 11.09 10.42 -0.12
C PRO A 53 11.55 9.91 1.26
N ARG A 54 12.34 10.71 1.99
CA ARG A 54 12.75 10.38 3.37
C ARG A 54 11.56 10.40 4.35
N LEU A 55 10.65 11.35 4.22
CA LEU A 55 9.42 11.40 5.03
C LEU A 55 8.52 10.19 4.77
N PHE A 56 8.41 9.75 3.51
CA PHE A 56 7.69 8.53 3.18
C PHE A 56 8.29 7.29 3.85
N THR A 57 9.61 7.11 3.76
CA THR A 57 10.28 5.91 4.31
C THR A 57 10.28 5.84 5.83
N VAL A 58 10.21 6.98 6.53
CA VAL A 58 10.07 7.02 8.00
C VAL A 58 8.62 7.00 8.48
N SER A 59 7.64 7.17 7.58
CA SER A 59 6.22 7.11 7.95
C SER A 59 5.75 5.66 8.16
N HIS A 60 4.59 5.50 8.81
CA HIS A 60 3.93 4.19 8.90
C HIS A 60 3.28 3.74 7.60
N LEU A 61 3.19 4.61 6.59
CA LEU A 61 2.40 4.37 5.39
C LEU A 61 2.92 3.17 4.57
N PRO A 62 4.23 3.02 4.26
CA PRO A 62 4.74 1.81 3.63
C PRO A 62 4.44 0.54 4.42
N GLY A 63 4.48 0.61 5.76
CA GLY A 63 4.13 -0.50 6.65
C GLY A 63 2.68 -0.94 6.52
N VAL A 64 1.75 0.02 6.50
CA VAL A 64 0.33 -0.23 6.30
C VAL A 64 0.08 -0.79 4.89
N MET A 65 0.63 -0.16 3.86
CA MET A 65 0.51 -0.60 2.46
C MET A 65 0.99 -2.04 2.29
N TYR A 66 2.20 -2.34 2.79
CA TYR A 66 2.77 -3.69 2.73
C TYR A 66 1.87 -4.73 3.40
N ALA A 67 1.32 -4.41 4.57
CA ALA A 67 0.49 -5.33 5.33
C ALA A 67 -0.86 -5.62 4.63
N PHE A 68 -1.47 -4.64 3.97
CA PHE A 68 -2.66 -4.85 3.14
C PHE A 68 -2.33 -5.69 1.90
N LEU A 69 -1.29 -5.33 1.15
CA LEU A 69 -0.90 -6.01 -0.08
C LEU A 69 -0.39 -7.44 0.16
N SER A 70 0.17 -7.73 1.34
CA SER A 70 0.65 -9.06 1.72
C SER A 70 -0.42 -9.94 2.37
N HIS A 71 -1.65 -9.44 2.52
CA HIS A 71 -2.71 -10.17 3.21
C HIS A 71 -3.26 -11.30 2.35
N THR A 72 -3.30 -12.53 2.90
CA THR A 72 -3.57 -13.78 2.16
C THR A 72 -4.75 -14.61 2.68
N LEU A 73 -5.40 -14.23 3.78
CA LEU A 73 -6.54 -14.97 4.35
C LEU A 73 -7.84 -14.56 3.65
N GLY A 74 -8.67 -15.52 3.23
CA GLY A 74 -9.97 -15.23 2.60
C GLY A 74 -9.90 -14.34 1.36
N ALA A 75 -8.72 -14.34 0.70
CA ALA A 75 -8.20 -13.21 -0.05
C ALA A 75 -9.18 -12.65 -1.09
N GLU A 76 -9.85 -13.48 -1.87
CA GLU A 76 -10.66 -12.97 -2.98
C GLU A 76 -11.91 -12.22 -2.49
N ARG A 77 -12.58 -12.73 -1.46
CA ARG A 77 -13.78 -12.07 -0.91
C ARG A 77 -13.41 -10.75 -0.27
N ASP A 78 -12.36 -10.75 0.54
CA ASP A 78 -11.97 -9.56 1.30
C ASP A 78 -11.37 -8.49 0.38
N TRP A 79 -10.68 -8.88 -0.70
CA TRP A 79 -10.27 -7.97 -1.77
C TRP A 79 -11.45 -7.30 -2.47
N VAL A 80 -12.54 -8.04 -2.73
CA VAL A 80 -13.76 -7.48 -3.33
C VAL A 80 -14.53 -6.58 -2.36
N VAL A 81 -14.62 -6.98 -1.08
CA VAL A 81 -15.30 -6.17 -0.04
C VAL A 81 -14.56 -4.85 0.15
N HIS A 82 -13.23 -4.90 0.24
CA HIS A 82 -12.36 -3.75 0.50
C HIS A 82 -11.75 -3.18 -0.78
N SER A 83 -12.42 -3.36 -1.93
CA SER A 83 -11.88 -3.07 -3.26
C SER A 83 -11.38 -1.63 -3.39
N GLU A 84 -12.06 -0.67 -2.76
CA GLU A 84 -11.66 0.74 -2.80
C GLU A 84 -10.30 0.99 -2.13
N VAL A 85 -10.01 0.29 -1.03
CA VAL A 85 -8.72 0.35 -0.34
C VAL A 85 -7.64 -0.22 -1.23
N TYR A 86 -7.85 -1.41 -1.78
CA TYR A 86 -6.87 -2.07 -2.65
C TYR A 86 -6.60 -1.27 -3.93
N VAL A 87 -7.62 -0.71 -4.57
CA VAL A 87 -7.46 0.17 -5.73
C VAL A 87 -6.64 1.41 -5.36
N ALA A 88 -6.96 2.08 -4.25
CA ALA A 88 -6.22 3.27 -3.81
C ALA A 88 -4.75 2.94 -3.46
N LEU A 89 -4.49 1.78 -2.85
CA LEU A 89 -3.15 1.30 -2.56
C LEU A 89 -2.35 1.05 -3.84
N MET A 90 -2.94 0.34 -4.81
CA MET A 90 -2.29 0.05 -6.08
C MET A 90 -2.00 1.32 -6.88
N ASP A 91 -2.94 2.27 -6.90
CA ASP A 91 -2.75 3.57 -7.54
C ASP A 91 -1.63 4.38 -6.89
N MET A 92 -1.53 4.36 -5.56
CA MET A 92 -0.41 4.98 -4.86
C MET A 92 0.93 4.31 -5.20
N VAL A 93 1.00 2.98 -5.23
CA VAL A 93 2.24 2.26 -5.62
C VAL A 93 2.65 2.59 -7.05
N LYS A 94 1.69 2.68 -7.97
CA LYS A 94 1.91 3.10 -9.35
C LYS A 94 2.56 4.48 -9.41
N HIS A 95 1.99 5.47 -8.72
CA HIS A 95 2.50 6.84 -8.73
C HIS A 95 3.85 6.99 -8.01
N LEU A 96 4.08 6.25 -6.93
CA LEU A 96 5.39 6.19 -6.28
C LEU A 96 6.44 5.62 -7.25
N SER A 97 6.11 4.55 -7.96
CA SER A 97 7.01 3.88 -8.91
C SER A 97 7.30 4.72 -10.16
N SER A 98 6.38 5.61 -10.56
CA SER A 98 6.53 6.47 -11.74
C SER A 98 7.04 7.88 -11.44
N SER A 99 7.28 8.23 -10.17
CA SER A 99 7.73 9.55 -9.76
C SER A 99 9.20 9.56 -9.34
N SER A 100 9.76 10.74 -9.10
CA SER A 100 11.14 10.90 -8.60
C SER A 100 11.38 10.29 -7.21
N VAL A 101 10.34 9.74 -6.56
CA VAL A 101 10.42 9.02 -5.29
C VAL A 101 10.35 7.50 -5.44
N ALA A 102 10.58 6.95 -6.63
CA ALA A 102 10.55 5.50 -6.90
C ALA A 102 11.42 4.64 -5.96
N GLY A 103 12.50 5.21 -5.39
CA GLY A 103 13.32 4.56 -4.38
C GLY A 103 12.55 4.09 -3.14
N VAL A 104 11.45 4.75 -2.79
CA VAL A 104 10.58 4.38 -1.65
C VAL A 104 9.99 2.97 -1.80
N VAL A 105 9.73 2.54 -3.04
CA VAL A 105 9.15 1.22 -3.31
C VAL A 105 10.15 0.09 -3.09
N LYS A 106 11.44 0.37 -3.31
CA LYS A 106 12.57 -0.56 -3.16
C LYS A 106 13.14 -0.57 -1.74
N GLU A 107 12.92 0.48 -0.95
CA GLU A 107 13.40 0.55 0.43
C GLU A 107 12.72 -0.52 1.31
N PRO A 108 13.47 -1.19 2.22
CA PRO A 108 12.88 -2.13 3.16
C PRO A 108 11.84 -1.45 4.05
N VAL A 109 10.68 -2.09 4.17
CA VAL A 109 9.58 -1.62 5.01
C VAL A 109 9.96 -1.80 6.47
N ARG A 110 10.09 -0.69 7.21
CA ARG A 110 10.40 -0.71 8.63
C ARG A 110 9.26 -1.35 9.42
N ARG A 111 9.57 -2.32 10.28
CA ARG A 111 8.60 -2.85 11.25
C ARG A 111 8.66 -2.00 12.51
N VAL A 112 7.48 -1.71 13.05
CA VAL A 112 7.30 -1.14 14.37
C VAL A 112 7.07 -2.31 15.31
N GLU A 113 8.05 -2.62 16.15
CA GLU A 113 7.90 -3.64 17.19
C GLU A 113 7.15 -3.07 18.40
N GLU A 114 7.47 -1.84 18.80
CA GLU A 114 6.77 -1.12 19.86
C GLU A 114 6.32 0.26 19.36
N SER A 115 5.03 0.54 19.55
CA SER A 115 4.47 1.88 19.41
C SER A 115 3.90 2.25 20.77
N CYS A 116 4.43 3.31 21.36
CA CYS A 116 3.94 3.92 22.59
C CYS A 116 2.49 4.48 22.48
N GLY A 117 1.82 4.27 21.35
CA GLY A 117 0.48 4.76 21.07
C GLY A 117 0.47 6.27 20.78
N VAL A 118 -0.52 6.72 20.02
CA VAL A 118 -0.71 8.14 19.67
C VAL A 118 -0.80 9.03 20.92
N GLN A 119 -1.31 8.48 22.02
CA GLN A 119 -1.48 9.19 23.28
C GLN A 119 -0.13 9.56 23.92
N ALA A 120 0.87 8.68 23.92
CA ALA A 120 2.19 9.00 24.48
C ALA A 120 2.99 9.98 23.59
N TRP A 121 2.75 9.94 22.27
CA TRP A 121 3.28 10.92 21.31
C TRP A 121 2.77 12.34 21.56
N MET A 122 1.49 12.49 21.89
CA MET A 122 0.90 13.80 22.18
C MET A 122 1.47 14.47 23.44
N TRP A 123 2.13 13.72 24.31
CA TRP A 123 2.67 14.22 25.56
C TRP A 123 4.20 14.37 25.58
N ASP A 124 4.91 14.04 24.48
CA ASP A 124 6.38 13.93 24.38
C ASP A 124 7.01 12.79 25.22
N TRP A 125 6.27 11.72 25.51
CA TRP A 125 6.76 10.53 26.27
C TRP A 125 7.01 9.31 25.37
N GLY A 126 6.88 9.49 24.05
CA GLY A 126 6.91 8.40 23.09
C GLY A 126 8.21 8.33 22.31
N GLU A 127 9.03 7.30 22.55
CA GLU A 127 10.12 6.92 21.65
C GLU A 127 9.61 5.88 20.65
N VAL A 128 9.92 6.03 19.36
CA VAL A 128 9.65 4.99 18.35
C VAL A 128 10.98 4.34 18.02
N VAL A 129 11.18 3.13 18.54
CA VAL A 129 12.32 2.30 18.19
C VAL A 129 12.03 1.65 16.84
N TRP A 130 12.64 2.22 15.79
CA TRP A 130 12.59 1.66 14.46
C TRP A 130 13.71 0.63 14.30
N VAL A 131 13.38 -0.65 14.29
CA VAL A 131 14.36 -1.68 13.96
C VAL A 131 14.48 -1.74 12.44
N ARG A 132 15.67 -1.39 11.91
CA ARG A 132 16.07 -1.77 10.56
C ARG A 132 16.54 -3.21 10.67
N GLU A 133 15.82 -4.14 10.06
CA GLU A 133 16.22 -5.54 10.02
C GLU A 133 17.56 -5.61 9.27
N GLY A 134 18.63 -5.83 10.03
CA GLY A 134 20.00 -5.98 9.56
C GLY A 134 20.70 -6.93 10.50
N GLU A 135 21.10 -8.08 9.96
CA GLU A 135 21.98 -9.09 10.57
C GLU A 135 21.39 -10.00 11.67
N ALA A 136 20.25 -10.63 11.39
CA ALA A 136 20.04 -12.00 11.84
C ALA A 136 19.09 -12.71 10.86
N ASP A 137 19.64 -13.66 10.12
CA ASP A 137 18.92 -14.66 9.32
C ASP A 137 18.30 -14.18 8.00
N GLY A 138 19.13 -14.07 6.95
CA GLY A 138 18.80 -14.44 5.55
C GLY A 138 17.53 -13.91 4.85
N GLN A 139 16.74 -13.04 5.46
CA GLN A 139 15.53 -12.47 4.86
C GLN A 139 15.91 -11.18 4.14
N GLU A 140 15.98 -11.26 2.81
CA GLU A 140 15.89 -10.08 1.94
C GLU A 140 14.80 -9.12 2.48
N GLY A 141 15.19 -7.87 2.68
CA GLY A 141 14.36 -6.85 3.30
C GLY A 141 13.00 -6.74 2.60
N ARG A 142 11.92 -6.93 3.36
CA ARG A 142 10.55 -6.95 2.83
C ARG A 142 10.17 -5.57 2.30
N SER A 143 10.22 -5.37 0.98
CA SER A 143 9.88 -4.10 0.33
C SER A 143 8.43 -4.06 -0.18
N LEU A 144 7.95 -2.87 -0.58
CA LEU A 144 6.68 -2.77 -1.31
C LEU A 144 6.78 -3.47 -2.68
N GLY A 145 7.95 -3.40 -3.33
CA GLY A 145 8.20 -4.16 -4.56
C GLY A 145 8.00 -5.67 -4.39
N ASP A 146 8.42 -6.24 -3.26
CA ASP A 146 8.22 -7.67 -2.99
C ASP A 146 6.76 -8.02 -2.72
N ALA A 147 6.00 -7.10 -2.12
CA ALA A 147 4.56 -7.26 -1.99
C ALA A 147 3.88 -7.25 -3.38
N VAL A 148 4.30 -6.35 -4.28
CA VAL A 148 3.78 -6.29 -5.67
C VAL A 148 4.06 -7.59 -6.44
N LYS A 149 5.27 -8.14 -6.35
CA LYS A 149 5.61 -9.44 -7.00
C LYS A 149 4.69 -10.58 -6.54
N ARG A 150 4.18 -10.52 -5.31
CA ARG A 150 3.30 -11.54 -4.76
C ARG A 150 1.83 -11.37 -5.18
N LEU A 151 1.48 -10.26 -5.84
CA LEU A 151 0.11 -9.98 -6.29
C LEU A 151 -0.36 -10.91 -7.41
N GLU A 152 0.55 -11.54 -8.16
CA GLU A 152 0.18 -12.52 -9.20
C GLU A 152 -0.72 -13.64 -8.63
N ARG A 153 -0.44 -14.10 -7.41
CA ARG A 153 -1.26 -15.11 -6.73
C ARG A 153 -2.67 -14.60 -6.43
N HIS A 154 -2.81 -13.31 -6.13
CA HIS A 154 -4.11 -12.68 -5.90
C HIS A 154 -4.89 -12.48 -7.19
N TRP A 155 -4.21 -12.11 -8.28
CA TRP A 155 -4.81 -11.99 -9.61
C TRP A 155 -5.43 -13.33 -10.06
N GLN A 156 -4.68 -14.43 -9.98
CA GLN A 156 -5.19 -15.76 -10.35
C GLN A 156 -6.39 -16.18 -9.47
N GLY A 157 -6.36 -15.84 -8.19
CA GLY A 157 -7.47 -16.09 -7.27
C GLY A 157 -8.72 -15.30 -7.65
N LEU A 158 -8.58 -14.00 -7.88
CA LEU A 158 -9.65 -13.08 -8.23
C LEU A 158 -10.30 -13.43 -9.58
N GLU A 159 -9.51 -13.79 -10.58
CA GLU A 159 -10.02 -14.22 -11.89
C GLU A 159 -10.90 -15.47 -11.76
N ARG A 160 -10.44 -16.49 -11.02
CA ARG A 160 -11.23 -17.69 -10.72
C ARG A 160 -12.46 -17.39 -9.86
N TYR A 161 -12.36 -16.42 -8.96
CA TYR A 161 -13.46 -15.99 -8.12
C TYR A 161 -14.54 -15.26 -8.93
N GLY A 162 -14.16 -14.37 -9.84
CA GLY A 162 -15.05 -13.61 -10.71
C GLY A 162 -15.93 -14.47 -11.61
N ASN A 163 -15.39 -15.57 -12.13
CA ASN A 163 -16.13 -16.53 -12.96
C ASN A 163 -17.34 -17.18 -12.26
N ARG A 164 -17.51 -16.99 -10.94
CA ARG A 164 -18.61 -17.54 -10.15
C ARG A 164 -19.76 -16.56 -9.90
N PHE A 165 -19.64 -15.28 -10.26
CA PHE A 165 -20.65 -14.26 -9.95
C PHE A 165 -21.40 -13.77 -11.20
N LYS A 166 -22.69 -13.50 -11.02
CA LYS A 166 -23.58 -12.96 -12.07
C LYS A 166 -23.92 -11.48 -11.88
N PHE A 167 -23.43 -10.85 -10.82
CA PHE A 167 -23.73 -9.45 -10.48
C PHE A 167 -22.73 -8.51 -11.14
N ALA A 168 -23.24 -7.63 -12.00
CA ALA A 168 -22.42 -6.67 -12.76
C ALA A 168 -21.49 -5.82 -11.87
N ALA A 169 -22.01 -5.25 -10.78
CA ALA A 169 -21.22 -4.41 -9.87
C ALA A 169 -20.08 -5.17 -9.16
N MET A 170 -20.21 -6.49 -8.97
CA MET A 170 -19.13 -7.30 -8.40
C MET A 170 -18.10 -7.67 -9.45
N ALA A 171 -18.55 -7.96 -10.68
CA ALA A 171 -17.65 -8.21 -11.81
C ALA A 171 -16.78 -6.97 -12.10
N GLU A 172 -17.38 -5.78 -12.11
CA GLU A 172 -16.66 -4.50 -12.30
C GLU A 172 -15.57 -4.29 -11.24
N LYS A 173 -15.87 -4.56 -9.97
CA LYS A 173 -14.86 -4.49 -8.89
C LYS A 173 -13.70 -5.45 -9.10
N ILE A 174 -14.00 -6.69 -9.51
CA ILE A 174 -13.00 -7.72 -9.75
C ILE A 174 -12.13 -7.33 -10.96
N GLU A 175 -12.74 -6.83 -12.03
CA GLU A 175 -12.05 -6.35 -13.22
C GLU A 175 -11.09 -5.20 -12.87
N MET A 176 -11.55 -4.16 -12.17
CA MET A 176 -10.69 -3.07 -11.71
C MET A 176 -9.50 -3.55 -10.85
N LEU A 177 -9.72 -4.54 -9.98
CA LEU A 177 -8.65 -5.12 -9.17
C LEU A 177 -7.64 -5.87 -10.04
N CYS A 178 -8.12 -6.69 -10.98
CA CYS A 178 -7.28 -7.44 -11.91
C CYS A 178 -6.46 -6.53 -12.83
N GLU A 179 -7.06 -5.46 -13.36
CA GLU A 179 -6.38 -4.45 -14.16
C GLU A 179 -5.29 -3.75 -13.35
N GLY A 180 -5.59 -3.33 -12.12
CA GLY A 180 -4.63 -2.70 -11.22
C GLY A 180 -3.43 -3.60 -10.92
N ILE A 181 -3.66 -4.88 -10.62
CA ILE A 181 -2.58 -5.85 -10.39
C ILE A 181 -1.75 -6.05 -11.68
N SER A 182 -2.41 -6.23 -12.83
CA SER A 182 -1.74 -6.46 -14.11
C SER A 182 -0.83 -5.29 -14.49
N TYR A 183 -1.32 -4.06 -14.29
CA TYR A 183 -0.54 -2.86 -14.52
C TYR A 183 0.72 -2.81 -13.64
N LEU A 184 0.58 -3.09 -12.34
CA LEU A 184 1.72 -3.07 -11.43
C LEU A 184 2.75 -4.17 -11.76
N LEU A 185 2.31 -5.37 -12.11
CA LEU A 185 3.19 -6.45 -12.54
C LEU A 185 3.94 -6.08 -13.83
N PHE A 186 3.25 -5.46 -14.80
CA PHE A 186 3.88 -4.98 -16.03
C PHE A 186 4.88 -3.87 -15.76
N GLN A 187 4.58 -2.94 -14.85
CA GLN A 187 5.48 -1.86 -14.47
C GLN A 187 6.78 -2.39 -13.84
N GLN A 188 6.73 -3.50 -13.10
CA GLN A 188 7.93 -4.17 -12.58
C GLN A 188 8.79 -4.80 -13.70
N LEU A 189 8.19 -5.26 -14.79
CA LEU A 189 8.90 -5.84 -15.93
C LEU A 189 9.57 -4.78 -16.81
N VAL A 190 8.94 -3.61 -16.97
CA VAL A 190 9.42 -2.53 -17.85
C VAL A 190 10.30 -1.50 -17.12
N GLY A 191 10.12 -1.33 -15.81
CA GLY A 191 10.87 -0.39 -14.97
C GLY A 191 12.00 -1.02 -14.15
N GLY A 192 12.38 -2.26 -14.45
CA GLY A 192 13.47 -3.02 -13.83
C GLY A 192 14.83 -2.69 -14.41
#